data_AF-A0A811T7T9-F1
#
_entry.id   AF-A0A811T7T9-F1
#
_cell.length_a   1.000
_cell.length_b   1.000
_cell.length_c   1.000
_cell.angle_alpha   90.00
_cell.angle_beta   90.00
_cell.angle_gamma   90.00
#
_symmetry.space_group_name_H-M   'P 1'
#
loop_
_entity.id
_entity.type
_entity.pdbx_description
1 polymer ?
#
loop_
_entity_poly.entity_id
_entity_poly.type
_entity_poly.pdbx_seq_one_letter_code
_entity_poly.pdbx_strand_id
1 'polypeptide(L)'
;MIIRVTMADEDEEILHDLVIPDRTQMEEHTIATVGDAIIGNRVSLGYGIIADSITIGEHSSIEGNIIARSDLRVDLWTKINGSVQTDDDAYFGEFVNVSGKLTVDGSLDVGNNVQIKEGYTAKGWIIVRNPLPVLTYIFLYLITLFQLDRGSEEIEKALNHMFSEEEQLLSTNMLTIPDHAIISLTDIIVHEAAIICSDCRLFGNIKARSLCMGDRNNLFGSIRTDQDMHIGTGCIIHGALESKTEINILRGTHIMGDVDANKVIFHETACIDGAIHAPGGVITIKDDVDGLANDMLNTYYCFSLLFPHSI
;
A
#
# COMPACT_ATOMS: atom_id res chain seq x y z
N MET A 1 9.61 -19.91 16.59
CA MET A 1 10.87 -19.15 16.47
C MET A 1 10.52 -17.84 15.79
N ILE A 2 10.26 -16.81 16.60
CA ILE A 2 9.82 -15.49 16.13
C ILE A 2 11.03 -14.83 15.47
N ILE A 3 10.99 -14.67 14.14
CA ILE A 3 11.97 -13.85 13.43
C ILE A 3 11.66 -12.41 13.82
N ARG A 4 12.43 -11.91 14.79
CA ARG A 4 12.63 -10.48 15.03
C ARG A 4 13.19 -9.91 13.72
N VAL A 5 12.32 -9.30 12.92
CA VAL A 5 12.75 -8.23 12.03
C VAL A 5 13.26 -7.14 12.95
N THR A 6 14.58 -6.98 12.95
CA THR A 6 15.26 -5.88 13.62
C THR A 6 14.80 -4.59 12.97
N MET A 7 13.86 -3.91 13.63
CA MET A 7 13.53 -2.51 13.41
C MET A 7 14.81 -1.69 13.64
N ALA A 8 15.43 -1.26 12.56
CA ALA A 8 16.45 -0.23 12.53
C ALA A 8 16.05 0.70 11.38
N ASP A 9 15.82 1.96 11.71
CA ASP A 9 15.49 3.11 10.85
C ASP A 9 13.98 3.27 10.52
N GLU A 10 13.22 3.78 11.50
CA GLU A 10 11.75 3.74 11.55
C GLU A 10 10.95 4.78 10.73
N ASP A 11 11.55 5.74 10.02
CA ASP A 11 10.73 6.82 9.40
C ASP A 11 10.90 7.02 7.88
N GLU A 12 11.85 6.33 7.22
CA GLU A 12 12.07 6.43 5.75
C GLU A 12 11.71 5.14 4.96
N GLU A 13 11.46 4.01 5.62
CA GLU A 13 11.21 2.72 4.93
C GLU A 13 9.75 2.48 4.50
N ILE A 14 8.77 3.20 5.06
CA ILE A 14 7.35 2.87 4.87
C ILE A 14 6.87 3.16 3.44
N LEU A 15 7.53 4.06 2.69
CA LEU A 15 7.12 4.42 1.33
C LEU A 15 7.75 3.55 0.23
N HIS A 16 8.71 2.69 0.58
CA HIS A 16 9.36 1.83 -0.40
C HIS A 16 8.56 0.56 -0.69
N ASP A 17 7.86 0.06 0.31
CA ASP A 17 7.12 -1.20 0.20
C ASP A 17 5.64 -0.97 -0.13
N LEU A 18 5.05 -1.94 -0.82
CA LEU A 18 3.59 -2.01 -1.00
C LEU A 18 2.98 -2.57 0.27
N VAL A 19 2.16 -1.78 0.95
CA VAL A 19 1.44 -2.21 2.16
C VAL A 19 -0.05 -2.20 1.85
N ILE A 20 -0.67 -3.38 1.89
CA ILE A 20 -2.13 -3.54 1.77
C ILE A 20 -2.70 -3.82 3.16
N PRO A 21 -3.45 -2.89 3.78
CA PRO A 21 -3.92 -3.00 5.15
C PRO A 21 -5.08 -3.98 5.27
N ASP A 22 -5.41 -4.33 6.52
CA ASP A 22 -6.44 -5.31 6.84
C ASP A 22 -7.79 -4.98 6.18
N ARG A 23 -8.48 -6.04 5.74
CA ARG A 23 -9.83 -5.95 5.13
C ARG A 23 -9.89 -5.09 3.86
N THR A 24 -8.77 -4.91 3.17
CA THR A 24 -8.77 -4.28 1.84
C THR A 24 -9.48 -5.19 0.84
N GLN A 25 -10.37 -4.60 0.05
CA GLN A 25 -11.15 -5.32 -0.97
C GLN A 25 -10.91 -4.69 -2.35
N MET A 26 -10.48 -5.51 -3.30
CA MET A 26 -10.40 -5.13 -4.71
C MET A 26 -11.59 -5.74 -5.45
N GLU A 27 -12.59 -4.92 -5.78
CA GLU A 27 -13.82 -5.35 -6.47
C GLU A 27 -14.19 -4.37 -7.59
N GLU A 28 -14.67 -4.90 -8.72
CA GLU A 28 -15.30 -4.12 -9.82
C GLU A 28 -14.57 -2.81 -10.19
N HIS A 29 -13.25 -2.91 -10.37
CA HIS A 29 -12.34 -1.79 -10.72
C HIS A 29 -12.15 -0.74 -9.61
N THR A 30 -12.40 -1.08 -8.35
CA THR A 30 -12.17 -0.20 -7.20
C THR A 30 -11.40 -0.92 -6.09
N ILE A 31 -10.47 -0.22 -5.45
CA ILE A 31 -9.79 -0.64 -4.24
C ILE A 31 -10.45 0.06 -3.07
N ALA A 32 -11.13 -0.69 -2.21
CA ALA A 32 -11.75 -0.19 -1.00
C ALA A 32 -10.89 -0.55 0.21
N THR A 33 -10.42 0.46 0.93
CA THR A 33 -9.73 0.32 2.21
C THR A 33 -10.52 1.02 3.32
N VAL A 34 -10.38 0.50 4.54
CA VAL A 34 -11.00 1.09 5.73
C VAL A 34 -10.21 2.31 6.20
N GLY A 35 -8.88 2.27 6.10
CA GLY A 35 -8.00 3.35 6.56
C GLY A 35 -7.65 4.35 5.48
N ASP A 36 -6.56 5.06 5.71
CA ASP A 36 -6.00 6.05 4.79
C ASP A 36 -5.27 5.38 3.63
N ALA A 37 -5.10 6.10 2.52
CA ALA A 37 -4.34 5.64 1.37
C ALA A 37 -3.30 6.68 0.92
N ILE A 38 -2.03 6.30 0.92
CA ILE A 38 -0.94 7.02 0.27
C ILE A 38 -0.61 6.29 -1.03
N ILE A 39 -0.63 7.04 -2.10
CA ILE A 39 -0.10 6.64 -3.39
C ILE A 39 1.20 7.41 -3.59
N GLY A 40 2.28 6.70 -3.84
CA GLY A 40 3.57 7.28 -4.17
C GLY A 40 3.57 8.01 -5.52
N ASN A 41 4.77 8.36 -5.94
CA ASN A 41 5.03 9.11 -7.15
C ASN A 41 5.08 8.19 -8.38
N ARG A 42 4.65 8.72 -9.52
CA ARG A 42 4.71 8.04 -10.83
C ARG A 42 4.01 6.69 -10.84
N VAL A 43 2.96 6.56 -10.04
CA VAL A 43 2.16 5.34 -9.96
C VAL A 43 1.16 5.30 -11.11
N SER A 44 1.00 4.11 -11.69
CA SER A 44 -0.04 3.85 -12.69
C SER A 44 -1.08 2.91 -12.07
N LEU A 45 -2.26 3.46 -11.77
CA LEU A 45 -3.34 2.75 -11.11
C LEU A 45 -4.53 2.60 -12.06
N GLY A 46 -4.80 1.37 -12.47
CA GLY A 46 -5.94 0.96 -13.30
C GLY A 46 -7.26 0.85 -12.56
N TYR A 47 -7.26 1.07 -11.24
CA TYR A 47 -8.43 1.01 -10.37
C TYR A 47 -8.82 2.41 -9.88
N GLY A 48 -10.05 2.52 -9.39
CA GLY A 48 -10.47 3.60 -8.49
C GLY A 48 -10.05 3.29 -7.05
N ILE A 49 -10.12 4.29 -6.18
CA ILE A 49 -9.79 4.16 -4.75
C ILE A 49 -10.92 4.72 -3.91
N ILE A 50 -11.27 3.96 -2.87
CA ILE A 50 -12.12 4.38 -1.78
C ILE A 50 -11.32 4.21 -0.49
N ALA A 51 -11.05 5.32 0.20
CA ALA A 51 -10.32 5.32 1.47
C ALA A 51 -10.88 6.41 2.39
N ASP A 52 -10.33 6.51 3.59
CA ASP A 52 -10.68 7.59 4.52
C ASP A 52 -10.06 8.92 4.05
N SER A 53 -8.77 9.14 4.31
CA SER A 53 -7.98 10.14 3.60
C SER A 53 -7.23 9.53 2.41
N ILE A 54 -7.08 10.30 1.33
CA ILE A 54 -6.30 9.88 0.16
C ILE A 54 -5.24 10.93 -0.14
N THR A 55 -3.98 10.51 -0.18
CA THR A 55 -2.85 11.31 -0.66
C THR A 55 -2.26 10.68 -1.90
N ILE A 56 -2.10 11.47 -2.96
CA ILE A 56 -1.60 11.02 -4.25
C ILE A 56 -0.36 11.81 -4.60
N GLY A 57 0.77 11.11 -4.73
CA GLY A 57 2.05 11.68 -5.12
C GLY A 57 2.07 12.16 -6.57
N GLU A 58 3.21 12.76 -6.94
CA GLU A 58 3.36 13.48 -8.19
C GLU A 58 3.36 12.56 -9.41
N HIS A 59 2.95 13.09 -10.55
CA HIS A 59 3.02 12.41 -11.86
C HIS A 59 2.29 11.05 -11.91
N SER A 60 1.32 10.83 -11.03
CA SER A 60 0.56 9.59 -10.97
C SER A 60 -0.63 9.62 -11.94
N SER A 61 -1.05 8.44 -12.42
CA SER A 61 -2.20 8.28 -13.32
C SER A 61 -3.19 7.30 -12.71
N ILE A 62 -4.42 7.75 -12.50
CA ILE A 62 -5.51 6.97 -11.92
C ILE A 62 -6.63 6.85 -12.95
N GLU A 63 -6.96 5.61 -13.33
CA GLU A 63 -7.97 5.32 -14.35
C GLU A 63 -9.40 5.34 -13.78
N GLY A 64 -9.58 4.97 -12.51
CA GLY A 64 -10.90 4.88 -11.88
C GLY A 64 -11.32 6.13 -11.11
N ASN A 65 -12.44 6.00 -10.39
CA ASN A 65 -12.99 7.06 -9.54
C ASN A 65 -12.25 7.12 -8.20
N ILE A 66 -12.18 8.31 -7.62
CA ILE A 66 -11.56 8.55 -6.32
C ILE A 66 -12.64 9.02 -5.36
N ILE A 67 -12.79 8.34 -4.23
CA ILE A 67 -13.76 8.68 -3.19
C ILE A 67 -13.01 8.70 -1.86
N ALA A 68 -12.77 9.89 -1.34
CA ALA A 68 -12.24 10.10 0.01
C ALA A 68 -13.40 10.41 0.95
N ARG A 69 -13.47 9.75 2.12
CA ARG A 69 -14.47 10.08 3.16
C ARG A 69 -14.05 11.24 4.06
N SER A 70 -12.77 11.59 3.99
CA SER A 70 -12.14 12.72 4.67
C SER A 70 -11.34 13.50 3.61
N ASP A 71 -10.18 14.02 3.97
CA ASP A 71 -9.38 14.89 3.13
C ASP A 71 -8.77 14.17 1.92
N LEU A 72 -8.75 14.87 0.78
CA LEU A 72 -8.09 14.44 -0.44
C LEU A 72 -6.93 15.37 -0.78
N ARG A 73 -5.72 14.82 -0.95
CA ARG A 73 -4.54 15.54 -1.45
C ARG A 73 -4.06 14.93 -2.75
N VAL A 74 -4.05 15.72 -3.82
CA VAL A 74 -3.55 15.32 -5.13
C VAL A 74 -2.36 16.19 -5.50
N ASP A 75 -1.21 15.59 -5.73
CA ASP A 75 0.01 16.34 -6.04
C ASP A 75 0.18 16.61 -7.54
N LEU A 76 1.26 17.32 -7.86
CA LEU A 76 1.58 17.90 -9.16
C LEU A 76 1.49 16.91 -10.33
N TRP A 77 1.03 17.40 -11.49
CA TRP A 77 0.98 16.65 -12.75
C TRP A 77 0.22 15.32 -12.71
N THR A 78 -0.63 15.12 -11.72
CA THR A 78 -1.46 13.93 -11.60
C THR A 78 -2.60 13.95 -12.62
N LYS A 79 -2.89 12.79 -13.20
CA LYS A 79 -4.00 12.60 -14.13
C LYS A 79 -5.02 11.64 -13.55
N ILE A 80 -6.27 12.08 -13.47
CA ILE A 80 -7.40 11.29 -12.97
C ILE A 80 -8.42 11.19 -14.10
N ASN A 81 -8.64 9.98 -14.62
CA ASN A 81 -9.60 9.75 -15.70
C ASN A 81 -11.04 9.60 -15.18
N GLY A 82 -11.22 9.17 -13.93
CA GLY A 82 -12.53 9.09 -13.29
C GLY A 82 -13.03 10.40 -12.68
N SER A 83 -14.13 10.29 -11.94
CA SER A 83 -14.67 11.35 -11.10
C SER A 83 -14.00 11.33 -9.72
N VAL A 84 -13.99 12.49 -9.07
CA VAL A 84 -13.39 12.67 -7.75
C VAL A 84 -14.45 13.19 -6.79
N GLN A 85 -14.58 12.52 -5.65
CA GLN A 85 -15.47 12.90 -4.56
C GLN A 85 -14.68 12.94 -3.25
N THR A 86 -14.88 14.00 -2.47
CA THR A 86 -14.49 14.05 -1.06
C THR A 86 -15.62 14.61 -0.20
N ASP A 87 -15.79 14.04 0.99
CA ASP A 87 -16.77 14.48 1.97
C ASP A 87 -16.27 15.67 2.83
N ASP A 88 -14.94 15.89 2.89
CA ASP A 88 -14.29 17.02 3.60
C ASP A 88 -13.48 17.91 2.62
N ASP A 89 -12.24 18.27 2.94
CA ASP A 89 -11.44 19.23 2.18
C ASP A 89 -10.65 18.54 1.05
N ALA A 90 -10.48 19.23 -0.08
CA ALA A 90 -9.64 18.77 -1.18
C ALA A 90 -8.51 19.76 -1.48
N TYR A 91 -7.30 19.24 -1.61
CA TYR A 91 -6.13 19.94 -2.12
C TYR A 91 -5.72 19.36 -3.47
N PHE A 92 -5.65 20.21 -4.49
CA PHE A 92 -5.11 19.88 -5.80
C PHE A 92 -3.86 20.69 -6.08
N GLY A 93 -2.75 20.02 -6.35
CA GLY A 93 -1.51 20.61 -6.81
C GLY A 93 -1.62 21.19 -8.21
N GLU A 94 -0.49 21.67 -8.73
CA GLU A 94 -0.43 22.26 -10.06
C GLU A 94 -0.57 21.24 -11.20
N PHE A 95 -1.14 21.68 -12.31
CA PHE A 95 -1.27 20.91 -13.56
C PHE A 95 -2.04 19.58 -13.42
N VAL A 96 -2.86 19.43 -12.38
CA VAL A 96 -3.71 18.25 -12.24
C VAL A 96 -4.81 18.24 -13.30
N ASN A 97 -5.07 17.08 -13.91
CA ASN A 97 -6.13 16.90 -14.91
C ASN A 97 -7.15 15.88 -14.42
N VAL A 98 -8.37 16.34 -14.15
CA VAL A 98 -9.51 15.49 -13.81
C VAL A 98 -10.45 15.43 -15.02
N SER A 99 -10.64 14.24 -15.58
CA SER A 99 -11.52 14.04 -16.73
C SER A 99 -12.98 13.89 -16.35
N GLY A 100 -13.30 13.38 -15.16
CA GLY A 100 -14.66 13.30 -14.65
C GLY A 100 -15.12 14.56 -13.92
N LYS A 101 -16.14 14.39 -13.08
CA LYS A 101 -16.70 15.45 -12.24
C LYS A 101 -15.97 15.52 -10.90
N LEU A 102 -15.71 16.73 -10.41
CA LEU A 102 -15.21 16.96 -9.04
C LEU A 102 -16.37 17.35 -8.11
N THR A 103 -16.53 16.64 -6.98
CA THR A 103 -17.48 16.98 -5.93
C THR A 103 -16.75 17.06 -4.59
N VAL A 104 -16.85 18.20 -3.92
CA VAL A 104 -16.18 18.49 -2.64
C VAL A 104 -17.23 19.04 -1.69
N ASP A 105 -17.43 18.37 -0.56
CA ASP A 105 -18.37 18.80 0.46
C ASP A 105 -17.77 19.83 1.43
N GLY A 106 -16.46 19.86 1.61
CA GLY A 106 -15.72 20.89 2.32
C GLY A 106 -15.14 21.98 1.40
N SER A 107 -13.97 22.47 1.77
CA SER A 107 -13.20 23.50 1.06
C SER A 107 -12.33 22.89 -0.03
N LEU A 108 -12.15 23.64 -1.12
CA LEU A 108 -11.37 23.22 -2.27
C LEU A 108 -10.19 24.16 -2.47
N ASP A 109 -8.98 23.65 -2.28
CA ASP A 109 -7.73 24.33 -2.57
C ASP A 109 -7.16 23.86 -3.91
N VAL A 110 -6.88 24.79 -4.81
CA VAL A 110 -6.49 24.49 -6.19
C VAL A 110 -5.24 25.26 -6.56
N GLY A 111 -4.21 24.52 -6.98
CA GLY A 111 -2.98 25.05 -7.53
C GLY A 111 -3.15 25.59 -8.94
N ASN A 112 -2.02 25.98 -9.53
CA ASN A 112 -2.00 26.55 -10.87
C ASN A 112 -2.39 25.52 -11.95
N ASN A 113 -3.13 25.96 -12.98
CA ASN A 113 -3.39 25.19 -14.20
C ASN A 113 -4.12 23.84 -14.00
N VAL A 114 -4.93 23.69 -12.95
CA VAL A 114 -5.80 22.52 -12.77
C VAL A 114 -6.94 22.54 -13.78
N GLN A 115 -7.18 21.39 -14.43
CA GLN A 115 -8.22 21.23 -15.45
C GLN A 115 -9.24 20.18 -14.99
N ILE A 116 -10.52 20.54 -15.00
CA ILE A 116 -11.63 19.65 -14.65
C ILE A 116 -12.63 19.67 -15.81
N LYS A 117 -12.78 18.54 -16.53
CA LYS A 117 -13.53 18.53 -17.80
C LYS A 117 -15.06 18.55 -17.62
N GLU A 118 -15.60 17.75 -16.70
CA GLU A 118 -17.06 17.65 -16.49
C GLU A 118 -17.59 18.65 -15.45
N GLY A 119 -16.74 19.58 -15.01
CA GLY A 119 -17.06 20.60 -14.03
C GLY A 119 -16.84 20.17 -12.59
N TYR A 120 -17.05 21.11 -11.67
CA TYR A 120 -16.82 20.92 -10.25
C TYR A 120 -17.99 21.46 -9.42
N THR A 121 -18.17 20.92 -8.22
CA THR A 121 -19.11 21.39 -7.20
C THR A 121 -18.37 21.38 -5.87
N ALA A 122 -18.21 22.56 -5.26
CA ALA A 122 -17.66 22.71 -3.92
C ALA A 122 -18.71 23.41 -3.04
N LYS A 123 -19.03 22.83 -1.87
CA LYS A 123 -19.95 23.45 -0.91
C LYS A 123 -19.25 24.47 -0.01
N GLY A 124 -17.97 24.26 0.29
CA GLY A 124 -17.13 25.16 1.07
C GLY A 124 -16.44 26.23 0.22
N TRP A 125 -15.34 26.78 0.75
CA TRP A 125 -14.59 27.85 0.12
C TRP A 125 -13.66 27.32 -0.96
N ILE A 126 -13.55 28.04 -2.09
CA ILE A 126 -12.57 27.74 -3.14
C ILE A 126 -11.40 28.70 -3.01
N ILE A 127 -10.23 28.17 -2.65
CA ILE A 127 -8.98 28.92 -2.53
C ILE A 127 -8.11 28.54 -3.72
N VAL A 128 -7.76 29.50 -4.56
CA VAL A 128 -6.80 29.28 -5.64
C VAL A 128 -5.45 29.80 -5.18
N ARG A 129 -4.54 28.89 -4.83
CA ARG A 129 -3.18 29.26 -4.44
C ARG A 129 -2.32 29.49 -5.67
N ASN A 130 -1.74 30.67 -5.75
CA ASN A 130 -0.64 30.95 -6.64
C ASN A 130 0.65 30.90 -5.81
N PRO A 131 1.39 29.76 -5.79
CA PRO A 131 2.64 29.68 -5.06
C PRO A 131 3.60 30.79 -5.49
N LEU A 132 4.46 31.21 -4.57
CA LEU A 132 5.48 32.20 -4.88
C LEU A 132 6.28 31.73 -6.10
N PRO A 133 6.49 32.58 -7.12
CA PRO A 133 7.24 32.19 -8.31
C PRO A 133 8.57 31.54 -7.90
N VAL A 134 8.94 30.40 -8.50
CA VAL A 134 10.21 29.69 -8.23
C VAL A 134 11.42 30.63 -8.24
N LEU A 135 11.35 31.66 -9.09
CA LEU A 135 12.33 32.73 -9.16
C LEU A 135 12.54 33.45 -7.81
N THR A 136 11.48 33.71 -7.04
CA THR A 136 11.56 34.28 -5.68
C THR A 136 12.28 33.36 -4.71
N TYR A 137 12.07 32.04 -4.80
CA TYR A 137 12.80 31.07 -3.97
C TYR A 137 14.30 31.04 -4.32
N ILE A 138 14.63 31.04 -5.62
CA ILE A 138 16.01 31.18 -6.08
C ILE A 138 16.62 32.49 -5.58
N PHE A 139 15.89 33.62 -5.65
CA PHE A 139 16.36 34.89 -5.12
C PHE A 139 16.58 34.85 -3.61
N LEU A 140 15.68 34.25 -2.84
CA LEU A 140 15.83 34.08 -1.40
C LEU A 140 17.04 33.20 -1.07
N TYR A 141 17.22 32.07 -1.76
CA TYR A 141 18.36 31.17 -1.60
C TYR A 141 19.69 31.84 -1.96
N LEU A 142 19.71 32.65 -3.02
CA LEU A 142 20.88 33.45 -3.36
C LEU A 142 21.16 34.50 -2.28
N ILE A 143 20.13 35.19 -1.78
CA ILE A 143 20.27 36.16 -0.70
C ILE A 143 20.80 35.48 0.58
N THR A 144 20.32 34.29 0.94
CA THR A 144 20.82 33.56 2.11
C THR A 144 22.26 33.10 1.92
N LEU A 145 22.66 32.62 0.73
CA LEU A 145 24.06 32.33 0.41
C LEU A 145 24.96 33.58 0.51
N PHE A 146 24.46 34.75 0.11
CA PHE A 146 25.17 36.03 0.26
C PHE A 146 25.17 36.55 1.70
N GLN A 147 24.14 36.25 2.49
CA GLN A 147 24.02 36.64 3.90
C GLN A 147 24.72 35.65 4.85
N LEU A 148 25.01 34.42 4.43
CA LEU A 148 25.80 33.44 5.19
C LEU A 148 27.26 33.88 5.40
N ASP A 149 27.74 34.85 4.63
CA ASP A 149 29.02 35.53 4.92
C ASP A 149 28.92 36.50 6.12
N ARG A 150 27.70 36.78 6.63
CA ARG A 150 27.41 37.70 7.74
C ARG A 150 26.15 37.31 8.54
N GLY A 151 26.24 36.23 9.33
CA GLY A 151 25.35 36.01 10.49
C GLY A 151 24.59 34.70 10.46
N SER A 152 25.22 33.64 10.98
CA SER A 152 24.73 32.26 10.95
C SER A 152 23.79 31.86 12.10
N GLU A 153 23.60 32.67 13.15
CA GLU A 153 22.95 32.18 14.39
C GLU A 153 21.45 32.49 14.55
N GLU A 154 20.89 33.47 13.82
CA GLU A 154 19.47 33.84 13.95
C GLU A 154 18.56 33.14 12.93
N ILE A 155 19.08 32.80 11.75
CA ILE A 155 18.30 32.21 10.64
C ILE A 155 18.02 30.72 10.90
N GLU A 156 18.95 29.98 11.50
CA GLU A 156 18.76 28.57 11.89
C GLU A 156 17.62 28.41 12.93
N LYS A 157 17.46 29.37 13.85
CA LYS A 157 16.39 29.34 14.86
C LYS A 157 15.01 29.65 14.27
N ALA A 158 14.93 30.48 13.23
CA ALA A 158 13.69 30.76 12.53
C ALA A 158 13.27 29.61 11.60
N LEU A 159 14.24 28.97 10.92
CA LEU A 159 14.02 27.79 10.08
C LEU A 159 13.55 26.59 10.91
N ASN A 160 14.20 26.29 12.04
CA ASN A 160 13.81 25.17 12.91
C ASN A 160 12.41 25.32 13.54
N HIS A 161 11.87 26.55 13.62
CA HIS A 161 10.50 26.80 14.09
C HIS A 161 9.43 26.59 13.01
N MET A 162 9.80 26.51 11.72
CA MET A 162 8.87 26.31 10.61
C MET A 162 8.79 24.86 10.12
N PHE A 163 9.78 24.02 10.45
CA PHE A 163 9.85 22.61 10.05
C PHE A 163 9.57 21.62 11.20
N SER A 164 9.12 22.10 12.37
CA SER A 164 8.96 21.27 13.58
C SER A 164 7.56 20.69 13.80
N GLU A 165 6.60 20.95 12.91
CA GLU A 165 5.24 20.42 13.07
C GLU A 165 4.73 19.91 11.72
N GLU A 166 4.81 18.58 11.53
CA GLU A 166 3.78 17.73 10.91
C GLU A 166 4.34 16.32 10.69
N GLU A 167 4.55 15.58 11.78
CA GLU A 167 4.55 14.12 11.75
C GLU A 167 3.25 13.66 12.42
N GLN A 168 2.18 13.69 11.64
CA GLN A 168 0.95 13.00 12.03
C GLN A 168 1.16 11.52 11.84
N LEU A 169 1.45 10.89 12.98
CA LEU A 169 1.26 9.48 13.32
C LEU A 169 0.51 8.71 12.22
N LEU A 170 1.27 8.02 11.37
CA LEU A 170 0.74 7.09 10.41
C LEU A 170 -0.03 6.02 11.18
N SER A 171 -1.35 6.01 10.98
CA SER A 171 -2.18 4.94 11.50
C SER A 171 -1.71 3.64 10.85
N THR A 172 -1.46 2.61 11.66
CA THR A 172 -0.87 1.31 11.23
C THR A 172 -1.76 0.51 10.25
N ASN A 173 -2.85 1.10 9.76
CA ASN A 173 -3.80 0.52 8.80
C ASN A 173 -3.89 1.36 7.53
N MET A 174 -2.74 1.85 7.06
CA MET A 174 -2.63 2.66 5.88
C MET A 174 -2.31 1.81 4.65
N LEU A 175 -3.03 2.08 3.55
CA LEU A 175 -2.68 1.56 2.23
C LEU A 175 -1.54 2.41 1.65
N THR A 176 -0.38 1.80 1.46
CA THR A 176 0.78 2.48 0.86
C THR A 176 1.10 1.82 -0.46
N ILE A 177 0.98 2.57 -1.54
CA ILE A 177 1.43 2.15 -2.87
C ILE A 177 2.77 2.85 -3.14
N PRO A 178 3.87 2.11 -3.34
CA PRO A 178 5.18 2.70 -3.47
C PRO A 178 5.37 3.38 -4.83
N ASP A 179 6.43 4.16 -4.92
CA ASP A 179 6.80 4.87 -6.14
C ASP A 179 6.98 3.90 -7.33
N HIS A 180 6.56 4.35 -8.51
CA HIS A 180 6.64 3.58 -9.76
C HIS A 180 5.85 2.25 -9.78
N ALA A 181 4.99 2.00 -8.80
CA ALA A 181 4.12 0.82 -8.82
C ALA A 181 3.14 0.87 -9.99
N ILE A 182 2.87 -0.30 -10.58
CA ILE A 182 1.88 -0.47 -11.64
C ILE A 182 0.83 -1.46 -11.16
N ILE A 183 -0.36 -0.95 -10.87
CA ILE A 183 -1.49 -1.75 -10.40
C ILE A 183 -2.55 -1.71 -11.48
N SER A 184 -2.54 -2.71 -12.35
CA SER A 184 -3.51 -2.90 -13.43
C SER A 184 -4.58 -3.91 -13.02
N LEU A 185 -5.67 -4.01 -13.79
CA LEU A 185 -6.75 -4.96 -13.53
C LEU A 185 -6.30 -6.43 -13.45
N THR A 186 -5.18 -6.77 -14.08
CA THR A 186 -4.66 -8.15 -14.15
C THR A 186 -3.37 -8.36 -13.39
N ASP A 187 -2.55 -7.33 -13.24
CA ASP A 187 -1.20 -7.44 -12.69
C ASP A 187 -0.93 -6.30 -11.70
N ILE A 188 -0.39 -6.67 -10.54
CA ILE A 188 0.13 -5.80 -9.49
C ILE A 188 1.65 -5.94 -9.54
N ILE A 189 2.35 -4.92 -10.03
CA ILE A 189 3.81 -4.93 -10.21
C ILE A 189 4.43 -3.92 -9.27
N VAL A 190 5.29 -4.43 -8.39
CA VAL A 190 6.02 -3.67 -7.40
C VAL A 190 7.48 -4.08 -7.46
N HIS A 191 8.39 -3.11 -7.35
CA HIS A 191 9.82 -3.36 -7.41
C HIS A 191 10.40 -3.83 -6.07
N GLU A 192 9.75 -3.44 -4.96
CA GLU A 192 10.18 -3.73 -3.61
C GLU A 192 9.36 -4.84 -2.96
N ALA A 193 9.33 -4.88 -1.61
CA ALA A 193 8.54 -5.87 -0.90
C ALA A 193 7.05 -5.53 -0.98
N ALA A 194 6.22 -6.57 -0.99
CA ALA A 194 4.79 -6.45 -0.84
C ALA A 194 4.36 -7.08 0.49
N ILE A 195 3.77 -6.28 1.36
CA ILE A 195 3.20 -6.66 2.64
C ILE A 195 1.69 -6.61 2.49
N ILE A 196 1.06 -7.75 2.55
CA ILE A 196 -0.40 -7.89 2.57
C ILE A 196 -0.76 -8.26 3.99
N CYS A 197 -1.60 -7.46 4.66
CA CYS A 197 -2.06 -7.75 6.01
C CYS A 197 -3.14 -8.85 6.00
N SER A 198 -4.12 -8.84 6.88
CA SER A 198 -5.07 -9.95 7.08
C SER A 198 -6.48 -9.66 6.56
N ASP A 199 -7.23 -10.73 6.28
CA ASP A 199 -8.63 -10.68 5.84
C ASP A 199 -8.84 -9.86 4.54
N CYS A 200 -7.83 -9.79 3.67
CA CYS A 200 -7.88 -9.07 2.40
C CYS A 200 -8.43 -9.95 1.27
N ARG A 201 -9.13 -9.30 0.33
CA ARG A 201 -9.59 -9.91 -0.93
C ARG A 201 -8.95 -9.20 -2.11
N LEU A 202 -8.05 -9.90 -2.78
CA LEU A 202 -7.20 -9.33 -3.83
C LEU A 202 -7.45 -9.99 -5.18
N PHE A 203 -7.29 -9.22 -6.24
CA PHE A 203 -7.47 -9.67 -7.61
C PHE A 203 -6.27 -9.27 -8.47
N GLY A 204 -5.77 -10.23 -9.24
CA GLY A 204 -4.65 -10.04 -10.16
C GLY A 204 -3.38 -10.78 -9.76
N ASN A 205 -2.45 -10.83 -10.70
CA ASN A 205 -1.16 -11.48 -10.54
C ASN A 205 -0.20 -10.53 -9.82
N ILE A 206 0.38 -10.97 -8.72
CA ILE A 206 1.29 -10.14 -7.91
C ILE A 206 2.73 -10.45 -8.33
N LYS A 207 3.48 -9.41 -8.68
CA LYS A 207 4.91 -9.45 -9.00
C LYS A 207 5.63 -8.50 -8.07
N ALA A 208 6.45 -9.04 -7.17
CA ALA A 208 7.19 -8.27 -6.18
C ALA A 208 8.61 -8.83 -6.00
N ARG A 209 9.50 -8.07 -5.35
CA ARG A 209 10.81 -8.60 -4.96
C ARG A 209 10.65 -9.66 -3.89
N SER A 210 9.94 -9.36 -2.81
CA SER A 210 9.55 -10.29 -1.75
C SER A 210 8.08 -10.11 -1.42
N LEU A 211 7.47 -11.12 -0.81
CA LEU A 211 6.06 -11.05 -0.39
C LEU A 211 5.89 -11.59 1.03
N CYS A 212 5.24 -10.81 1.88
CA CYS A 212 4.74 -11.22 3.18
C CYS A 212 3.22 -11.07 3.20
N MET A 213 2.50 -12.18 3.21
CA MET A 213 1.05 -12.19 3.30
C MET A 213 0.59 -12.66 4.68
N GLY A 214 -0.27 -11.88 5.32
CA GLY A 214 -0.88 -12.15 6.61
C GLY A 214 -1.93 -13.27 6.54
N ASP A 215 -2.83 -13.30 7.52
CA ASP A 215 -3.76 -14.42 7.71
C ASP A 215 -5.09 -14.22 6.97
N ARG A 216 -5.75 -15.34 6.62
CA ARG A 216 -7.12 -15.39 6.06
C ARG A 216 -7.31 -14.55 4.80
N ASN A 217 -6.29 -14.43 3.97
CA ASN A 217 -6.37 -13.71 2.72
C ASN A 217 -6.93 -14.57 1.60
N ASN A 218 -7.69 -13.94 0.69
CA ASN A 218 -8.17 -14.58 -0.53
C ASN A 218 -7.58 -13.86 -1.75
N LEU A 219 -6.71 -14.55 -2.49
CA LEU A 219 -6.10 -14.04 -3.70
C LEU A 219 -6.61 -14.78 -4.94
N PHE A 220 -7.20 -14.00 -5.84
CA PHE A 220 -7.61 -14.43 -7.18
C PHE A 220 -6.52 -14.06 -8.19
N GLY A 221 -5.48 -14.87 -8.24
CA GLY A 221 -4.35 -14.67 -9.16
C GLY A 221 -3.14 -15.50 -8.76
N SER A 222 -2.09 -15.40 -9.56
CA SER A 222 -0.81 -16.04 -9.29
C SER A 222 0.15 -15.06 -8.60
N ILE A 223 1.08 -15.57 -7.81
CA ILE A 223 2.10 -14.77 -7.16
C ILE A 223 3.46 -15.16 -7.72
N ARG A 224 4.25 -14.15 -8.06
CA ARG A 224 5.62 -14.30 -8.49
C ARG A 224 6.53 -13.39 -7.68
N THR A 225 7.52 -13.97 -7.02
CA THR A 225 8.55 -13.21 -6.30
C THR A 225 9.95 -13.55 -6.78
N ASP A 226 10.84 -12.55 -6.73
CA ASP A 226 12.26 -12.77 -7.03
C ASP A 226 13.04 -13.30 -5.81
N GLN A 227 12.53 -13.07 -4.61
CA GLN A 227 13.06 -13.49 -3.32
C GLN A 227 12.00 -14.25 -2.52
N ASP A 228 12.17 -14.24 -1.21
CA ASP A 228 11.40 -15.07 -0.28
C ASP A 228 9.93 -14.67 -0.25
N MET A 229 9.09 -15.70 -0.12
CA MET A 229 7.64 -15.58 -0.06
C MET A 229 7.13 -16.21 1.22
N HIS A 230 6.40 -15.43 2.02
CA HIS A 230 5.77 -15.87 3.25
C HIS A 230 4.26 -15.76 3.13
N ILE A 231 3.58 -16.87 3.38
CA ILE A 231 2.12 -16.97 3.32
C ILE A 231 1.59 -17.34 4.69
N GLY A 232 0.76 -16.46 5.23
CA GLY A 232 0.04 -16.58 6.50
C GLY A 232 -0.89 -17.77 6.57
N THR A 233 -1.57 -17.89 7.71
CA THR A 233 -2.48 -18.99 8.02
C THR A 233 -3.84 -18.80 7.37
N GLY A 234 -4.46 -19.89 6.91
CA GLY A 234 -5.83 -19.87 6.40
C GLY A 234 -6.02 -19.10 5.09
N CYS A 235 -4.95 -18.88 4.33
CA CYS A 235 -5.01 -18.15 3.06
C CYS A 235 -5.53 -19.06 1.94
N ILE A 236 -6.29 -18.50 1.00
CA ILE A 236 -6.79 -19.18 -0.19
C ILE A 236 -6.17 -18.50 -1.40
N ILE A 237 -5.40 -19.26 -2.18
CA ILE A 237 -4.73 -18.77 -3.39
C ILE A 237 -5.20 -19.60 -4.57
N HIS A 238 -5.89 -18.94 -5.49
CA HIS A 238 -6.48 -19.61 -6.65
C HIS A 238 -5.49 -19.85 -7.80
N GLY A 239 -4.32 -19.20 -7.77
CA GLY A 239 -3.30 -19.30 -8.81
C GLY A 239 -2.05 -20.06 -8.38
N ALA A 240 -1.01 -19.95 -9.21
CA ALA A 240 0.29 -20.56 -8.98
C ALA A 240 1.19 -19.65 -8.12
N LEU A 241 2.14 -20.27 -7.44
CA LEU A 241 3.19 -19.58 -6.68
C LEU A 241 4.53 -19.84 -7.32
N GLU A 242 5.25 -18.78 -7.68
CA GLU A 242 6.59 -18.84 -8.24
C GLU A 242 7.53 -17.99 -7.37
N SER A 243 8.60 -18.58 -6.87
CA SER A 243 9.69 -17.86 -6.21
C SER A 243 11.04 -18.39 -6.71
N LYS A 244 12.06 -17.54 -6.79
CA LYS A 244 13.42 -18.01 -7.09
C LYS A 244 14.14 -18.61 -5.88
N THR A 245 13.69 -18.34 -4.65
CA THR A 245 14.38 -18.71 -3.41
C THR A 245 13.54 -19.65 -2.55
N GLU A 246 12.92 -19.16 -1.48
CA GLU A 246 12.17 -19.97 -0.53
C GLU A 246 10.70 -19.53 -0.48
N ILE A 247 9.79 -20.51 -0.42
CA ILE A 247 8.36 -20.28 -0.14
C ILE A 247 8.00 -20.92 1.19
N ASN A 248 7.45 -20.12 2.10
CA ASN A 248 6.98 -20.52 3.41
C ASN A 248 5.45 -20.47 3.46
N ILE A 249 4.81 -21.63 3.62
CA ILE A 249 3.35 -21.78 3.66
C ILE A 249 2.93 -22.20 5.07
N LEU A 250 2.16 -21.34 5.74
CA LEU A 250 1.64 -21.61 7.08
C LEU A 250 0.35 -22.45 7.07
N ARG A 251 -0.23 -22.66 8.25
CA ARG A 251 -1.32 -23.61 8.52
C ARG A 251 -2.60 -23.28 7.78
N GLY A 252 -3.35 -24.32 7.42
CA GLY A 252 -4.69 -24.20 6.84
C GLY A 252 -4.75 -23.44 5.51
N THR A 253 -3.61 -23.19 4.87
CA THR A 253 -3.55 -22.48 3.59
C THR A 253 -3.85 -23.44 2.44
N HIS A 254 -4.69 -22.99 1.51
CA HIS A 254 -5.11 -23.74 0.34
C HIS A 254 -4.63 -23.07 -0.93
N ILE A 255 -3.75 -23.75 -1.67
CA ILE A 255 -3.21 -23.30 -2.95
C ILE A 255 -3.75 -24.22 -4.04
N MET A 256 -4.49 -23.64 -4.99
CA MET A 256 -5.13 -24.40 -6.07
C MET A 256 -4.25 -24.56 -7.32
N GLY A 257 -3.10 -23.87 -7.37
CA GLY A 257 -2.15 -23.90 -8.48
C GLY A 257 -0.84 -24.63 -8.17
N ASP A 258 0.07 -24.58 -9.13
CA ASP A 258 1.41 -25.14 -9.01
C ASP A 258 2.30 -24.27 -8.11
N VAL A 259 3.26 -24.90 -7.42
CA VAL A 259 4.22 -24.22 -6.56
C VAL A 259 5.63 -24.50 -7.08
N ASP A 260 6.29 -23.46 -7.56
CA ASP A 260 7.68 -23.51 -8.06
C ASP A 260 8.57 -22.64 -7.19
N ALA A 261 9.54 -23.26 -6.52
CA ALA A 261 10.57 -22.55 -5.77
C ALA A 261 11.83 -23.35 -5.64
N ASN A 262 12.97 -22.73 -5.36
CA ASN A 262 14.18 -23.50 -5.05
C ASN A 262 13.96 -24.38 -3.80
N LYS A 263 13.27 -23.86 -2.78
CA LYS A 263 12.93 -24.60 -1.56
C LYS A 263 11.53 -24.26 -1.09
N VAL A 264 10.75 -25.29 -0.78
CA VAL A 264 9.37 -25.12 -0.30
C VAL A 264 9.27 -25.65 1.13
N ILE A 265 8.84 -24.79 2.03
CA ILE A 265 8.55 -25.12 3.42
C ILE A 265 7.05 -24.97 3.63
N PHE A 266 6.36 -26.07 3.93
CA PHE A 266 4.91 -26.00 4.16
C PHE A 266 4.49 -26.76 5.43
N HIS A 267 3.43 -26.28 6.06
CA HIS A 267 2.83 -26.94 7.21
C HIS A 267 1.99 -28.16 6.79
N GLU A 268 1.93 -29.22 7.60
CA GLU A 268 1.18 -30.46 7.26
C GLU A 268 -0.31 -30.26 6.96
N THR A 269 -0.91 -29.21 7.50
CA THR A 269 -2.32 -28.86 7.29
C THR A 269 -2.56 -28.04 6.01
N ALA A 270 -1.50 -27.60 5.34
CA ALA A 270 -1.63 -26.83 4.11
C ALA A 270 -1.98 -27.79 2.95
N CYS A 271 -2.89 -27.35 2.08
CA CYS A 271 -3.37 -28.12 0.95
C CYS A 271 -2.88 -27.48 -0.34
N ILE A 272 -2.18 -28.26 -1.17
CA ILE A 272 -1.67 -27.83 -2.48
C ILE A 272 -2.27 -28.79 -3.51
N ASP A 273 -3.12 -28.29 -4.39
CA ASP A 273 -3.80 -29.11 -5.42
C ASP A 273 -2.97 -29.27 -6.71
N GLY A 274 -1.89 -28.48 -6.86
CA GLY A 274 -1.00 -28.49 -8.02
C GLY A 274 0.29 -29.31 -7.85
N ALA A 275 1.17 -29.23 -8.84
CA ALA A 275 2.49 -29.82 -8.80
C ALA A 275 3.46 -28.96 -7.99
N ILE A 276 4.33 -29.60 -7.20
CA ILE A 276 5.40 -28.93 -6.45
C ILE A 276 6.72 -29.17 -7.18
N HIS A 277 7.35 -28.09 -7.65
CA HIS A 277 8.70 -28.10 -8.17
C HIS A 277 9.65 -27.46 -7.17
N ALA A 278 10.55 -28.27 -6.59
CA ALA A 278 11.48 -27.82 -5.57
C ALA A 278 12.86 -28.50 -5.70
N PRO A 279 13.78 -28.01 -6.56
CA PRO A 279 15.07 -28.64 -6.79
C PRO A 279 15.98 -28.65 -5.55
N GLY A 280 15.86 -27.66 -4.67
CA GLY A 280 16.60 -27.55 -3.41
C GLY A 280 15.94 -28.28 -2.23
N GLY A 281 14.78 -28.90 -2.44
CA GLY A 281 14.11 -29.77 -1.47
C GLY A 281 12.85 -29.19 -0.86
N VAL A 282 12.08 -30.10 -0.26
CA VAL A 282 10.79 -29.82 0.38
C VAL A 282 10.90 -30.15 1.86
N ILE A 283 10.53 -29.19 2.72
CA ILE A 283 10.53 -29.36 4.17
C ILE A 283 9.09 -29.27 4.67
N THR A 284 8.60 -30.35 5.26
CA THR A 284 7.30 -30.33 5.94
C THR A 284 7.50 -30.00 7.40
N ILE A 285 6.92 -28.89 7.85
CA ILE A 285 6.83 -28.57 9.27
C ILE A 285 5.63 -29.32 9.82
N LYS A 286 5.91 -30.17 10.80
CA LYS A 286 4.89 -30.81 11.61
C LYS A 286 4.78 -30.11 12.94
N ASP A 287 3.58 -30.12 13.44
CA ASP A 287 3.30 -29.64 14.76
C ASP A 287 3.58 -30.76 15.75
N ASP A 288 4.32 -30.48 16.83
CA ASP A 288 4.59 -31.45 17.90
C ASP A 288 3.30 -31.67 18.72
N VAL A 289 2.30 -32.28 18.10
CA VAL A 289 1.05 -32.77 18.73
C VAL A 289 1.03 -34.30 18.83
N ASP A 290 2.18 -34.95 18.62
CA ASP A 290 2.39 -36.38 18.89
C ASP A 290 2.29 -36.66 20.40
N GLY A 291 1.05 -36.70 20.92
CA GLY A 291 0.74 -36.97 22.33
C GLY A 291 -0.59 -36.44 22.87
N LEU A 292 -1.34 -35.61 22.13
CA LEU A 292 -2.64 -35.09 22.59
C LEU A 292 -3.80 -35.97 22.10
N ALA A 293 -4.72 -36.33 22.99
CA ALA A 293 -5.91 -37.13 22.64
C ALA A 293 -6.82 -36.36 21.66
N ASN A 294 -7.50 -37.08 20.74
CA ASN A 294 -8.31 -36.52 19.64
C ASN A 294 -9.31 -35.40 20.06
N ASP A 295 -9.88 -35.45 21.27
CA ASP A 295 -10.80 -34.40 21.74
C ASP A 295 -10.09 -33.08 22.07
N MET A 296 -8.83 -33.12 22.55
CA MET A 296 -8.03 -31.92 22.80
C MET A 296 -7.47 -31.33 21.51
N LEU A 297 -7.17 -32.15 20.49
CA LEU A 297 -6.75 -31.68 19.16
C LEU A 297 -7.85 -30.89 18.45
N ASN A 298 -9.10 -31.38 18.46
CA ASN A 298 -10.22 -30.65 17.87
C ASN A 298 -10.51 -29.33 18.60
N THR A 299 -10.37 -29.33 19.94
CA THR A 299 -10.54 -28.12 20.74
C THR A 299 -9.40 -27.12 20.50
N TYR A 300 -8.17 -27.61 20.35
CA TYR A 300 -6.98 -26.80 20.09
C TYR A 300 -6.97 -26.20 18.68
N TYR A 301 -7.32 -26.98 17.65
CA TYR A 301 -7.48 -26.46 16.28
C TYR A 301 -8.63 -25.45 16.17
N CYS A 302 -9.76 -25.68 16.86
CA CYS A 302 -10.82 -24.67 16.95
C CYS A 302 -10.32 -23.39 17.64
N PHE A 303 -9.56 -23.50 18.73
CA PHE A 303 -9.03 -22.33 19.45
C PHE A 303 -7.92 -21.61 18.68
N SER A 304 -7.03 -22.32 17.98
CA SER A 304 -5.93 -21.71 17.21
C SER A 304 -6.43 -21.02 15.94
N LEU A 305 -7.56 -21.47 15.38
CA LEU A 305 -8.24 -20.77 14.28
C LEU A 305 -9.04 -19.56 14.78
N LEU A 306 -9.49 -19.55 16.04
CA LEU A 306 -10.24 -18.45 16.65
C LEU A 306 -9.35 -17.37 17.31
N PHE A 307 -8.13 -17.71 17.72
CA PHE A 307 -7.19 -16.81 18.38
C PHE A 307 -5.76 -17.00 17.85
N PRO A 308 -5.35 -16.27 16.79
CA PRO A 308 -3.99 -16.32 16.25
C PRO A 308 -2.92 -15.69 17.18
N HIS A 309 -3.32 -15.13 18.32
CA HIS A 309 -2.42 -14.55 19.33
C HIS A 309 -2.58 -15.25 20.68
N SER A 310 -2.00 -16.44 20.83
CA SER A 310 -1.59 -17.01 22.12
C SER A 310 -0.68 -18.21 21.88
N ILE A 311 0.62 -17.93 21.68
CA ILE A 311 1.85 -18.62 22.14
C ILE A 311 3.01 -18.24 21.21
#